data_AF-A0A2P8G689-F1
#
_entry.id   AF-A0A2P8G689-F1
#
_cell.length_a   1.000
_cell.length_b   1.000
_cell.length_c   1.000
_cell.angle_alpha   90.00
_cell.angle_beta   90.00
_cell.angle_gamma   90.00
#
_symmetry.space_group_name_H-M   'P 1'
#
loop_
_entity.id
_entity.type
_entity.pdbx_description
1 polymer ?
#
loop_
_entity_poly.entity_id
_entity_poly.type
_entity_poly.pdbx_seq_one_letter_code
_entity_poly.pdbx_strand_id
1 'polypeptide(L)' 'MAEKKAFVLRINPDMLRELETWAQQDFRSLNGQIEFLLSEALKKQRRSKSKGSDGDGAKD' A
#
# COMPACT_ATOMS: atom_id res chain seq x y z
N MET A 1 3.60 -13.38 15.23
CA MET A 1 2.86 -12.75 14.12
C MET A 1 2.18 -11.51 14.68
N ALA A 2 2.33 -10.35 14.04
CA ALA A 2 1.55 -9.17 14.42
C ALA A 2 0.05 -9.49 14.30
N GLU A 3 -0.74 -8.99 15.23
CA GLU A 3 -2.19 -9.20 15.24
C GLU A 3 -2.80 -8.59 13.96
N LYS A 4 -3.53 -9.40 13.18
CA LYS A 4 -4.22 -8.95 11.96
C LYS A 4 -5.69 -8.73 12.30
N LYS A 5 -6.16 -7.49 12.14
CA LYS A 5 -7.57 -7.15 12.32
C LYS A 5 -8.33 -7.31 11.00
N ALA A 6 -9.34 -8.18 10.99
CA ALA A 6 -10.26 -8.29 9.87
C ALA A 6 -11.15 -7.05 9.79
N PHE A 7 -11.38 -6.55 8.57
CA PHE A 7 -12.31 -5.46 8.30
C PHE A 7 -12.99 -5.67 6.94
N VAL A 8 -14.18 -5.11 6.78
CA VAL A 8 -14.91 -5.15 5.50
C VAL A 8 -14.43 -4.00 4.63
N LEU A 9 -13.90 -4.30 3.45
CA LEU A 9 -13.51 -3.32 2.45
C LEU A 9 -14.65 -3.11 1.46
N ARG A 10 -15.11 -1.88 1.30
CA ARG A 10 -15.97 -1.51 0.17
C ARG A 10 -15.08 -1.21 -1.03
N ILE A 11 -15.17 -2.03 -2.07
CA ILE A 11 -14.34 -1.95 -3.27
C ILE A 11 -15.21 -2.16 -4.51
N ASN A 12 -14.85 -1.49 -5.60
CA ASN A 12 -15.49 -1.73 -6.89
C ASN A 12 -15.21 -3.19 -7.32
N PRO A 13 -16.23 -3.95 -7.77
CA PRO A 13 -16.06 -5.36 -8.14
C PRO A 13 -15.07 -5.58 -9.30
N ASP A 14 -14.97 -4.66 -10.26
CA ASP A 14 -14.03 -4.77 -11.37
C ASP A 14 -12.59 -4.62 -10.89
N MET A 15 -12.35 -3.66 -9.98
CA MET A 15 -11.07 -3.50 -9.31
C MET A 15 -10.68 -4.74 -8.49
N LEU A 16 -11.64 -5.40 -7.84
CA LEU A 16 -11.38 -6.62 -7.10
C LEU A 16 -10.90 -7.75 -8.03
N ARG A 17 -11.54 -7.91 -9.21
CA ARG A 17 -11.13 -8.93 -10.21
C ARG A 17 -9.74 -8.66 -10.78
N GLU A 18 -9.40 -7.39 -11.02
CA GLU A 18 -8.06 -7.01 -11.46
C GLU A 18 -7.01 -7.35 -10.39
N LEU A 19 -7.30 -7.06 -9.13
CA LEU A 19 -6.42 -7.41 -8.00
C LEU A 19 -6.27 -8.92 -7.83
N GLU A 20 -7.34 -9.71 -8.00
CA GLU A 20 -7.30 -11.17 -7.97
C GLU A 20 -6.42 -11.74 -9.09
N THR A 21 -6.59 -11.23 -10.31
CA THR A 21 -5.80 -11.65 -11.48
C THR A 21 -4.31 -11.35 -11.26
N TRP A 22 -4.00 -10.15 -10.75
CA TRP A 22 -2.62 -9.77 -10.44
C TRP A 22 -2.04 -10.64 -9.31
N ALA A 23 -2.81 -10.88 -8.24
CA ALA A 23 -2.37 -11.74 -7.14
C ALA A 23 -2.02 -13.15 -7.65
N GLN A 24 -2.82 -13.71 -8.55
CA GLN A 24 -2.57 -15.02 -9.17
C GLN A 24 -1.28 -15.03 -10.01
N GLN A 25 -1.04 -14.00 -10.81
CA GLN A 25 0.18 -13.86 -11.61
C GLN A 25 1.44 -13.82 -10.74
N ASP A 26 1.35 -13.22 -9.56
CA ASP A 26 2.45 -13.12 -8.60
C ASP A 26 2.51 -14.30 -7.61
N PHE A 27 1.70 -15.34 -7.80
CA PHE A 27 1.56 -16.51 -6.89
C PHE A 27 1.27 -16.13 -5.43
N ARG A 28 0.40 -15.13 -5.24
CA ARG A 28 -0.03 -14.62 -3.92
C ARG A 28 -1.53 -14.84 -3.72
N SER A 29 -1.95 -14.86 -2.45
CA SER A 29 -3.36 -14.70 -2.12
C SER A 29 -3.79 -13.25 -2.34
N LEU A 30 -5.09 -13.04 -2.61
CA LEU A 30 -5.66 -11.69 -2.73
C LEU A 30 -5.36 -10.83 -1.49
N ASN A 31 -5.53 -11.37 -0.29
CA ASN A 31 -5.22 -10.66 0.95
C ASN A 31 -3.72 -10.30 1.04
N GLY A 32 -2.84 -11.20 0.63
CA GLY A 32 -1.40 -10.94 0.58
C GLY A 32 -1.04 -9.84 -0.43
N GLN A 33 -1.72 -9.80 -1.57
CA GLN A 33 -1.54 -8.75 -2.57
C GLN A 33 -2.01 -7.40 -2.05
N ILE A 34 -3.18 -7.33 -1.42
CA ILE A 34 -3.71 -6.10 -0.82
C ILE A 34 -2.75 -5.58 0.27
N GLU A 35 -2.26 -6.46 1.16
CA GLU A 35 -1.31 -6.10 2.22
C GLU A 35 0.00 -5.55 1.65
N PHE A 36 0.52 -6.16 0.58
CA PHE A 36 1.72 -5.69 -0.12
C PHE A 36 1.50 -4.28 -0.71
N LEU A 37 0.42 -4.08 -1.46
CA LEU A 37 0.12 -2.80 -2.10
C LEU A 37 -0.07 -1.67 -1.08
N LEU A 38 -0.80 -1.92 0.00
CA LEU A 38 -0.99 -0.95 1.07
C LEU A 38 0.33 -0.63 1.77
N SER A 39 1.19 -1.62 1.99
CA SER A 39 2.51 -1.41 2.58
C SER A 39 3.40 -0.53 1.71
N GLU A 40 3.43 -0.79 0.39
CA GLU A 40 4.19 0.02 -0.56
C GLU A 40 3.64 1.45 -0.68
N ALA A 41 2.31 1.61 -0.71
CA ALA A 41 1.66 2.92 -0.73
C ALA A 41 2.03 3.75 0.51
N LEU A 42 1.98 3.15 1.70
CA LEU A 42 2.36 3.81 2.95
C LEU A 42 3.85 4.18 2.99
N LYS A 43 4.74 3.29 2.53
CA LYS A 43 6.18 3.61 2.42
C LYS A 43 6.42 4.78 1.48
N LYS A 44 5.77 4.78 0.30
CA LYS A 44 5.85 5.87 -0.68
C LYS A 44 5.37 7.20 -0.09
N GLN A 45 4.23 7.19 0.61
CA GLN A 45 3.68 8.38 1.27
C GLN A 45 4.61 8.92 2.37
N ARG A 46 5.24 8.05 3.17
CA ARG A 46 6.20 8.49 4.19
C ARG A 46 7.44 9.12 3.55
N ARG A 47 7.97 8.51 2.51
CA ARG A 47 9.11 9.05 1.74
C ARG A 47 8.79 10.40 1.07
N SER A 48 7.57 10.59 0.57
CA SER A 48 7.17 11.89 0.01
C SER A 48 7.03 12.96 1.08
N LYS A 49 6.59 12.61 2.30
CA LYS A 49 6.53 13.55 3.43
C LYS A 49 7.91 13.95 3.95
N SER A 50 8.87 13.02 4.03
CA SER A 50 10.22 13.34 4.52
C SER A 50 11.00 14.26 3.55
N LYS A 51 10.74 14.17 2.24
CA LYS A 51 11.33 15.10 1.26
C LYS A 51 10.80 16.54 1.37
N GLY A 52 9.73 16.78 2.11
CA GLY A 52 9.19 18.12 2.36
C GLY A 52 9.75 18.81 3.60
N SER A 53 10.56 18.12 4.43
CA SER A 53 11.07 18.65 5.71
C SER A 53 12.57 18.95 5.74
N ASP A 54 13.33 18.61 4.69
CA ASP A 54 14.80 18.84 4.63
C ASP A 54 15.18 20.01 3.70
N GLY A 55 14.28 20.98 3.51
CA GLY A 55 14.41 22.04 2.51
C GLY A 55 14.38 23.48 3.03
N ASP A 56 14.52 23.72 4.35
CA ASP A 56 14.60 25.09 4.89
C ASP A 56 15.61 25.18 6.05
N GLY A 57 16.89 25.25 5.68
CA GLY A 57 18.01 25.39 6.61
C GLY A 57 19.29 25.90 5.95
N ALA A 58 19.17 26.63 4.84
CA ALA A 58 20.29 27.31 4.19
C ALA A 58 19.91 28.75 3.85
N LYS A 59 20.16 29.65 4.81
CA LYS A 59 20.29 31.12 4.76
C LYS A 59 20.45 31.56 6.23
N ASP A 60 21.49 32.21 6.73
CA ASP A 60 22.68 32.87 6.20
C ASP A 60 23.83 32.66 7.22
#